data_AF-A0A7H0I1I8-F1
#
_entry.id   AF-A0A7H0I1I8-F1
#
_cell.length_a   1.000
_cell.length_b   1.000
_cell.length_c   1.000
_cell.angle_alpha   90.00
_cell.angle_beta   90.00
_cell.angle_gamma   90.00
#
_symmetry.space_group_name_H-M   'P 1'
#
loop_
_entity.id
_entity.type
_entity.pdbx_description
1 polymer ?
#
loop_
_entity_poly.entity_id
_entity_poly.type
_entity_poly.pdbx_seq_one_letter_code
_entity_poly.pdbx_strand_id
1 'polypeptide(L)'
;MWESLLVSEFQQLQSSPDAHWRGRKFEELLERLFKNAHFRVQRNAGTARPRQTDILAIYGDAWYLIEAKWEKAPIDVDTFDAVRARMERAVPSAVGVIISMSGFTDTVIEEVAKFRGKHPILLIKQKDLSQVLRTPESLANLLRTKRDELMVHGRVHLSPEITRRARRRPVTDLPAAALTILGVDLQPLPYVMKEGGFSGLVFVQELPDVDWVIPDGSGVTLDLPVSRLDERGLIDLVHTLNSMGWTTSQPSWSIRQLTTAWHGAGAREFVEALTARAKRYKDLSEEEIHHSEQVTYFDTCAGGGFYTLSADISQDGSRAVGCNVSFQLVGVPVDVQPLRHLFEQYDVMAAGFFRPLAGPSVALGNLGAHEPLEAVGYLVSADPFPGDNRAGDLENLPTGPDPQERWVTGIVARNPFFKADRGSTPEGWPGALSTSEVIVCALRSHHPLTTMPETYFLTSWERARTSDAQVFRPVADW
;
A
#
# COMPACT_ATOMS: atom_id res chain seq x y z
N MET A 1 16.67 15.28 3.98
CA MET A 1 16.68 14.42 2.78
C MET A 1 17.46 13.18 3.17
N TRP A 2 16.79 12.11 3.60
CA TRP A 2 17.47 10.89 4.08
C TRP A 2 17.60 9.94 2.89
N GLU A 3 18.83 9.74 2.45
CA GLU A 3 19.16 8.80 1.40
C GLU A 3 19.00 7.38 1.94
N SER A 4 18.38 6.46 1.17
CA SER A 4 18.28 5.04 1.55
C SER A 4 19.66 4.55 1.97
N LEU A 5 19.76 3.83 3.10
CA LEU A 5 21.03 3.27 3.60
C LEU A 5 21.77 2.48 2.51
N LEU A 6 21.05 1.78 1.64
CA LEU A 6 21.62 1.08 0.49
C LEU A 6 22.18 2.05 -0.56
N VAL A 7 21.50 3.17 -0.80
CA VAL A 7 21.92 4.18 -1.78
C VAL A 7 23.13 4.97 -1.27
N SER A 8 23.14 5.36 0.01
CA SER A 8 24.26 6.09 0.59
C SER A 8 25.50 5.21 0.66
N GLU A 9 25.36 3.93 1.03
CA GLU A 9 26.45 2.98 0.99
C GLU A 9 26.93 2.70 -0.44
N PHE A 10 26.02 2.59 -1.40
CA PHE A 10 26.40 2.47 -2.80
C PHE A 10 27.23 3.67 -3.30
N GLN A 11 26.87 4.89 -2.89
CA GLN A 11 27.66 6.10 -3.21
C GLN A 11 29.02 6.12 -2.51
N GLN A 12 29.09 5.65 -1.26
CA GLN A 12 30.37 5.47 -0.57
C GLN A 12 31.26 4.48 -1.31
N LEU A 13 30.68 3.38 -1.81
CA LEU A 13 31.40 2.41 -2.63
C LEU A 13 31.89 3.00 -3.94
N GLN A 14 31.07 3.80 -4.62
CA GLN A 14 31.49 4.52 -5.85
C GLN A 14 32.65 5.49 -5.62
N SER A 15 32.76 6.06 -4.42
CA SER A 15 33.79 7.04 -4.08
C SER A 15 35.09 6.42 -3.55
N SER A 16 35.08 5.13 -3.21
CA SER A 16 36.27 4.45 -2.68
C SER A 16 37.29 4.16 -3.80
N PRO A 17 38.60 4.39 -3.61
CA PRO A 17 39.62 4.04 -4.60
C PRO A 17 40.04 2.56 -4.56
N ASP A 18 39.79 1.84 -3.46
CA ASP A 18 40.20 0.45 -3.27
C ASP A 18 39.26 -0.54 -4.00
N ALA A 19 39.77 -1.17 -5.06
CA ALA A 19 39.00 -2.10 -5.88
C ALA A 19 38.60 -3.40 -5.16
N HIS A 20 39.48 -3.95 -4.33
CA HIS A 20 39.19 -5.19 -3.61
C HIS A 20 38.16 -4.98 -2.52
N TRP A 21 38.29 -3.88 -1.77
CA TRP A 21 37.32 -3.51 -0.76
C TRP A 21 35.94 -3.22 -1.37
N ARG A 22 35.89 -2.48 -2.50
CA ARG A 22 34.64 -2.21 -3.23
C ARG A 22 33.93 -3.51 -3.63
N GLY A 23 34.63 -4.46 -4.24
CA GLY A 23 34.03 -5.73 -4.69
C GLY A 23 33.39 -6.50 -3.53
N ARG A 24 34.12 -6.69 -2.43
CA ARG A 24 33.61 -7.40 -1.25
C ARG A 24 32.40 -6.70 -0.62
N LYS A 25 32.46 -5.38 -0.48
CA LYS A 25 31.36 -4.59 0.09
C LYS A 25 30.15 -4.50 -0.84
N PHE A 26 30.38 -4.59 -2.15
CA PHE A 26 29.31 -4.67 -3.12
C PHE A 26 28.48 -5.94 -2.96
N GLU A 27 29.11 -7.09 -2.72
CA GLU A 27 28.38 -8.32 -2.40
C GLU A 27 27.56 -8.18 -1.12
N GLU A 28 28.10 -7.53 -0.08
CA GLU A 28 27.37 -7.26 1.19
C GLU A 28 26.18 -6.30 0.97
N LEU A 29 26.33 -5.33 0.08
CA LEU A 29 25.24 -4.43 -0.34
C LEU A 29 24.16 -5.21 -1.10
N LEU A 30 24.55 -6.05 -2.06
CA LEU A 30 23.62 -6.86 -2.84
C LEU A 30 22.89 -7.89 -1.97
N GLU A 31 23.56 -8.52 -1.02
CA GLU A 31 22.92 -9.41 -0.05
C GLU A 31 21.78 -8.70 0.67
N ARG A 32 22.02 -7.47 1.16
CA ARG A 32 20.98 -6.68 1.83
C ARG A 32 19.91 -6.19 0.86
N LEU A 33 20.27 -5.80 -0.36
CA LEU A 33 19.29 -5.46 -1.40
C LEU A 33 18.32 -6.61 -1.65
N PHE A 34 18.83 -7.83 -1.86
CA PHE A 34 18.00 -8.99 -2.12
C PHE A 34 17.17 -9.40 -0.90
N LYS A 35 17.72 -9.30 0.32
CA LYS A 35 16.93 -9.50 1.56
C LYS A 35 15.82 -8.45 1.69
N ASN A 36 16.12 -7.18 1.41
CA ASN A 36 15.13 -6.09 1.42
C ASN A 36 14.07 -6.24 0.31
N ALA A 37 14.38 -6.99 -0.74
CA ALA A 37 13.45 -7.39 -1.80
C ALA A 37 12.72 -8.72 -1.50
N HIS A 38 12.80 -9.21 -0.26
CA HIS A 38 12.18 -10.45 0.23
C HIS A 38 12.73 -11.75 -0.38
N PHE A 39 13.98 -11.76 -0.86
CA PHE A 39 14.64 -12.99 -1.26
C PHE A 39 15.29 -13.66 -0.04
N ARG A 40 15.25 -14.99 -0.01
CA ARG A 40 16.12 -15.77 0.87
C ARG A 40 17.51 -15.81 0.25
N VAL A 41 18.50 -15.28 0.95
CA VAL A 41 19.86 -15.14 0.42
C VAL A 41 20.84 -16.03 1.17
N GLN A 42 21.65 -16.78 0.41
CA GLN A 42 22.81 -17.50 0.93
C GLN A 42 24.05 -17.02 0.18
N ARG A 43 24.98 -16.40 0.92
CA ARG A 43 26.31 -16.09 0.39
C ARG A 43 27.16 -17.35 0.32
N ASN A 44 28.03 -17.42 -0.68
CA ASN A 44 29.01 -18.50 -0.83
C ASN A 44 28.37 -19.89 -0.86
N ALA A 45 27.18 -20.02 -1.47
CA ALA A 45 26.47 -21.28 -1.55
C ALA A 45 27.33 -22.31 -2.30
N GLY A 46 27.61 -23.45 -1.65
CA GLY A 46 28.45 -24.52 -2.20
C GLY A 46 27.78 -25.38 -3.28
N THR A 47 26.62 -24.95 -3.78
CA THR A 47 25.76 -25.68 -4.72
C THR A 47 26.35 -25.81 -6.14
N ALA A 48 27.47 -25.12 -6.45
CA ALA A 48 28.22 -25.28 -7.70
C ALA A 48 29.74 -25.15 -7.49
N ARG A 49 30.42 -26.22 -7.01
CA ARG A 49 31.90 -26.28 -6.95
C ARG A 49 32.50 -26.49 -8.37
N PRO A 50 33.71 -25.97 -8.70
CA PRO A 50 34.79 -25.54 -7.80
C PRO A 50 34.99 -24.01 -7.65
N ARG A 51 34.22 -23.16 -8.33
CA ARG A 51 34.30 -21.69 -8.18
C ARG A 51 33.07 -21.16 -7.45
N GLN A 52 33.32 -20.47 -6.36
CA GLN A 52 32.32 -19.85 -5.48
C GLN A 52 31.42 -18.92 -6.29
N THR A 53 30.10 -19.06 -6.13
CA THR A 53 29.13 -18.08 -6.63
C THR A 53 28.94 -17.05 -5.54
N ASP A 54 28.96 -15.77 -5.91
CA ASP A 54 28.93 -14.66 -4.95
C ASP A 54 27.66 -14.74 -4.10
N ILE A 55 26.49 -14.87 -4.73
CA ILE A 55 25.20 -14.87 -4.05
C ILE A 55 24.25 -15.89 -4.69
N LEU A 56 23.60 -16.69 -3.86
CA LEU A 56 22.41 -17.46 -4.23
C LEU A 56 21.20 -16.80 -3.58
N ALA A 57 20.19 -16.46 -4.38
CA ALA A 57 18.94 -15.90 -3.88
C ALA A 57 17.75 -16.77 -4.30
N ILE A 58 16.76 -16.91 -3.43
CA ILE A 58 15.55 -17.72 -3.67
C ILE A 58 14.33 -16.84 -3.46
N TYR A 59 13.40 -16.86 -4.41
CA TYR A 59 12.13 -16.13 -4.34
C TYR A 59 11.00 -17.04 -4.83
N GLY A 60 10.08 -17.39 -3.93
CA GLY A 60 9.15 -18.50 -4.16
C GLY A 60 9.91 -19.79 -4.48
N ASP A 61 9.57 -20.42 -5.61
CA ASP A 61 10.24 -21.62 -6.11
C ASP A 61 11.40 -21.31 -7.07
N ALA A 62 11.67 -20.04 -7.37
CA ALA A 62 12.71 -19.64 -8.30
C ALA A 62 14.06 -19.46 -7.61
N TRP A 63 15.10 -20.07 -8.19
CA TRP A 63 16.49 -19.98 -7.74
C TRP A 63 17.26 -19.01 -8.64
N TYR A 64 17.95 -18.05 -8.04
CA TYR A 64 18.75 -17.04 -8.74
C TYR A 64 20.22 -17.19 -8.37
N LEU A 65 21.03 -17.57 -9.35
CA LEU A 65 22.48 -17.64 -9.22
C LEU A 65 23.08 -16.29 -9.65
N ILE A 66 23.61 -15.52 -8.70
CA ILE A 66 24.01 -14.13 -8.94
C ILE A 66 25.54 -14.03 -8.96
N GLU A 67 26.04 -13.45 -10.06
CA GLU A 67 27.42 -13.01 -10.21
C GLU A 67 27.47 -11.48 -10.20
N ALA A 68 28.29 -10.91 -9.33
CA ALA A 68 28.42 -9.46 -9.16
C ALA A 68 29.81 -8.98 -9.57
N LYS A 69 29.87 -8.03 -10.53
CA LYS A 69 31.13 -7.48 -11.03
C LYS A 69 31.19 -5.97 -10.87
N TRP A 70 32.19 -5.52 -10.13
CA TRP A 70 32.57 -4.11 -10.01
C TRP A 70 33.92 -3.86 -10.67
N GLU A 71 33.94 -3.94 -12.00
CA GLU A 71 35.14 -3.77 -12.82
C GLU A 71 35.08 -2.48 -13.65
N LYS A 72 36.23 -2.06 -14.21
CA LYS A 72 36.27 -0.88 -15.10
C LYS A 72 35.81 -1.19 -16.51
N ALA A 73 36.13 -2.38 -17.03
CA ALA A 73 35.78 -2.80 -18.37
C ALA A 73 34.35 -3.40 -18.37
N PRO A 74 33.55 -3.19 -19.44
CA PRO A 74 32.29 -3.90 -19.62
C PRO A 74 32.51 -5.41 -19.62
N ILE A 75 31.50 -6.15 -19.15
CA ILE A 75 31.55 -7.61 -19.10
C ILE A 75 31.48 -8.20 -20.51
N ASP A 76 32.37 -9.18 -20.75
CA ASP A 76 32.54 -9.90 -21.99
C ASP A 76 32.04 -11.36 -21.91
N VAL A 77 32.24 -12.10 -22.99
CA VAL A 77 31.70 -13.45 -23.19
C VAL A 77 32.29 -14.45 -22.18
N ASP A 78 33.53 -14.25 -21.73
CA ASP A 78 34.18 -15.16 -20.79
C ASP A 78 33.45 -15.23 -19.45
N THR A 79 32.93 -14.09 -18.96
CA THR A 79 32.12 -14.05 -17.74
C THR A 79 30.77 -14.74 -17.94
N PHE A 80 30.13 -14.50 -19.08
CA PHE A 80 28.89 -15.18 -19.45
C PHE A 80 29.07 -16.70 -19.49
N ASP A 81 30.15 -17.18 -20.11
CA ASP A 81 30.47 -18.61 -20.19
C ASP A 81 30.75 -19.22 -18.83
N ALA A 82 31.42 -18.48 -17.94
CA ALA A 82 31.65 -18.93 -16.57
C ALA A 82 30.34 -19.06 -15.75
N VAL A 83 29.37 -18.16 -15.95
CA VAL A 83 28.04 -18.25 -15.33
C VAL A 83 27.26 -19.40 -15.95
N ARG A 84 27.24 -19.51 -17.28
CA ARG A 84 26.57 -20.58 -18.02
C ARG A 84 27.04 -21.97 -17.57
N ALA A 85 28.34 -22.20 -17.50
CA ALA A 85 28.91 -23.47 -17.05
C ALA A 85 28.53 -23.84 -15.61
N ARG A 86 28.21 -22.85 -14.76
CA ARG A 86 27.68 -23.07 -13.41
C ARG A 86 26.19 -23.37 -13.44
N MET A 87 25.43 -22.66 -14.26
CA MET A 87 23.99 -22.88 -14.45
C MET A 87 23.69 -24.32 -14.90
N GLU A 88 24.49 -24.88 -15.81
CA GLU A 88 24.34 -26.27 -16.27
C GLU A 88 24.51 -27.33 -15.16
N ARG A 89 25.13 -26.95 -14.04
CA ARG A 89 25.38 -27.84 -12.88
C ARG A 89 24.49 -27.51 -11.68
N ALA A 90 23.73 -26.42 -11.76
CA ALA A 90 22.84 -25.95 -10.71
C ALA A 90 21.51 -26.69 -10.72
N VAL A 91 20.62 -26.34 -9.78
CA VAL A 91 19.26 -26.89 -9.69
C VAL A 91 18.54 -26.68 -11.04
N PRO A 92 17.85 -27.71 -11.56
CA PRO A 92 17.00 -27.55 -12.75
C PRO A 92 16.04 -26.38 -12.55
N SER A 93 15.90 -25.50 -13.56
CA SER A 93 15.11 -24.24 -13.55
C SER A 93 15.70 -23.02 -12.84
N ALA A 94 16.95 -23.09 -12.36
CA ALA A 94 17.63 -21.90 -11.87
C ALA A 94 17.81 -20.84 -12.98
N VAL A 95 17.79 -19.57 -12.58
CA VAL A 95 18.01 -18.37 -13.40
C VAL A 95 19.38 -17.77 -13.05
N GLY A 96 20.21 -17.52 -14.05
CA GLY A 96 21.46 -16.79 -13.85
C GLY A 96 21.21 -15.29 -13.83
N VAL A 97 21.93 -14.55 -12.99
CA VAL A 97 21.87 -13.08 -12.95
C VAL A 97 23.29 -12.54 -12.94
N ILE A 98 23.62 -11.68 -13.90
CA ILE A 98 24.90 -10.98 -13.94
C ILE A 98 24.64 -9.50 -13.66
N ILE A 99 25.26 -8.99 -12.59
CA ILE A 99 25.18 -7.59 -12.20
C ILE A 99 26.51 -6.92 -12.53
N SER A 100 26.48 -5.92 -13.40
CA SER A 100 27.68 -5.20 -13.84
C SER A 100 27.55 -3.69 -13.65
N MET A 101 28.59 -3.12 -13.05
CA MET A 101 28.74 -1.66 -12.87
C MET A 101 29.23 -0.94 -14.12
N SER A 102 30.01 -1.60 -14.97
CA SER A 102 30.56 -1.08 -16.23
C SER A 102 29.70 -1.43 -17.45
N GLY A 103 28.64 -2.23 -17.27
CA GLY A 103 27.77 -2.70 -18.35
C GLY A 103 28.27 -3.98 -19.02
N PHE A 104 27.84 -4.19 -20.26
CA PHE A 104 28.04 -5.42 -21.04
C PHE A 104 28.42 -5.06 -22.47
N THR A 105 29.26 -5.87 -23.11
CA THR A 105 29.55 -5.74 -24.54
C THR A 105 28.37 -6.22 -25.38
N ASP A 106 28.26 -5.71 -26.62
CA ASP A 106 27.21 -6.14 -27.55
C ASP A 106 27.30 -7.65 -27.85
N THR A 107 28.51 -8.19 -27.89
CA THR A 107 28.76 -9.63 -28.05
C THR A 107 28.10 -10.47 -26.95
N VAL A 108 28.16 -10.04 -25.69
CA VAL A 108 27.49 -10.75 -24.57
C VAL A 108 25.97 -10.66 -24.70
N ILE A 109 25.46 -9.49 -25.07
CA ILE A 109 24.02 -9.27 -25.22
C ILE A 109 23.46 -10.20 -26.30
N GLU A 110 24.16 -10.35 -27.42
CA GLU A 110 23.81 -11.28 -28.48
C GLU A 110 23.88 -12.76 -28.04
N GLU A 111 24.93 -13.16 -27.32
CA GLU A 111 25.07 -14.53 -26.82
C GLU A 111 23.99 -14.90 -25.80
N VAL A 112 23.63 -13.98 -24.90
CA VAL A 112 22.50 -14.18 -23.96
C VAL A 112 21.19 -14.38 -24.71
N ALA A 113 20.91 -13.59 -25.74
CA ALA A 113 19.70 -13.71 -26.55
C ALA A 113 19.61 -15.08 -27.28
N LYS A 114 20.76 -15.61 -27.74
CA LYS A 114 20.86 -16.94 -28.36
C LYS A 114 20.64 -18.06 -27.33
N PHE A 115 21.14 -17.90 -26.11
CA PHE A 115 21.10 -18.94 -25.07
C PHE A 115 19.87 -18.84 -24.14
N ARG A 116 18.65 -18.89 -24.71
CA ARG A 116 17.39 -18.79 -23.95
C ARG A 116 16.68 -20.12 -23.63
N GLY A 117 17.13 -21.24 -24.21
CA GLY A 117 16.35 -22.49 -24.26
C GLY A 117 16.40 -23.43 -23.05
N LYS A 118 17.30 -23.22 -22.07
CA LYS A 118 17.45 -24.13 -20.91
C LYS A 118 17.58 -23.39 -19.56
N HIS A 119 18.53 -22.46 -19.45
CA HIS A 119 18.76 -21.67 -18.25
C HIS A 119 18.89 -20.20 -18.66
N PRO A 120 17.87 -19.35 -18.43
CA PRO A 120 17.96 -17.95 -18.78
C PRO A 120 19.01 -17.24 -17.91
N ILE A 121 19.77 -16.34 -18.52
CA ILE A 121 20.75 -15.48 -17.84
C ILE A 121 20.31 -14.02 -18.03
N LEU A 122 20.04 -13.34 -16.93
CA LEU A 122 19.55 -11.97 -16.90
C LEU A 122 20.71 -11.01 -16.68
N LEU A 123 20.70 -9.88 -17.40
CA LEU A 123 21.71 -8.84 -17.29
C LEU A 123 21.13 -7.63 -16.53
N ILE A 124 21.80 -7.20 -15.46
CA ILE A 124 21.47 -6.02 -14.66
C ILE A 124 22.61 -5.02 -14.77
N LYS A 125 22.32 -3.83 -15.31
CA LYS A 125 23.30 -2.73 -15.41
C LYS A 125 23.24 -1.84 -14.17
N GLN A 126 24.22 -0.95 -14.03
CA GLN A 126 24.23 0.07 -12.98
C GLN A 126 22.93 0.88 -12.89
N LYS A 127 22.29 1.22 -14.03
CA LYS A 127 21.03 2.00 -14.05
C LYS A 127 19.88 1.22 -13.40
N ASP A 128 19.71 -0.04 -13.80
CA ASP A 128 18.75 -0.98 -13.19
C ASP A 128 19.03 -1.12 -11.68
N LEU A 129 20.30 -1.34 -11.33
CA LEU A 129 20.72 -1.50 -9.95
C LEU A 129 20.43 -0.25 -9.12
N SER A 130 20.68 0.94 -9.67
CA SER A 130 20.39 2.21 -9.03
C SER A 130 18.88 2.42 -8.80
N GLN A 131 18.02 1.83 -9.64
CA GLN A 131 16.57 1.86 -9.47
C GLN A 131 16.11 0.91 -8.35
N VAL A 132 16.66 -0.31 -8.27
CA VAL A 132 16.27 -1.28 -7.23
C VAL A 132 16.94 -1.01 -5.88
N LEU A 133 18.16 -0.46 -5.83
CA LEU A 133 18.74 0.04 -4.57
C LEU A 133 17.91 1.15 -3.95
N ARG A 134 17.23 1.88 -4.84
CA ARG A 134 16.25 2.87 -4.49
C ARG A 134 14.98 2.13 -3.99
N THR A 135 14.34 1.31 -4.81
CA THR A 135 13.07 0.61 -4.53
C THR A 135 13.32 -0.90 -4.47
N PRO A 136 13.86 -1.49 -3.38
CA PRO A 136 14.21 -2.91 -3.32
C PRO A 136 13.06 -3.85 -3.72
N GLU A 137 11.83 -3.52 -3.34
CA GLU A 137 10.60 -4.25 -3.65
C GLU A 137 10.37 -4.41 -5.18
N SER A 138 10.88 -3.51 -6.00
CA SER A 138 10.78 -3.59 -7.46
C SER A 138 11.72 -4.63 -8.10
N LEU A 139 12.67 -5.19 -7.35
CA LEU A 139 13.66 -6.14 -7.87
C LEU A 139 13.03 -7.42 -8.41
N ALA A 140 12.03 -7.97 -7.73
CA ALA A 140 11.34 -9.18 -8.18
C ALA A 140 10.64 -8.95 -9.53
N ASN A 141 9.95 -7.81 -9.66
CA ASN A 141 9.30 -7.41 -10.91
C ASN A 141 10.34 -7.19 -12.03
N LEU A 142 11.45 -6.51 -11.74
CA LEU A 142 12.53 -6.30 -12.71
C LEU A 142 13.08 -7.63 -13.24
N LEU A 143 13.37 -8.59 -12.36
CA LEU A 143 13.88 -9.91 -12.73
C LEU A 143 12.85 -10.68 -13.59
N ARG A 144 11.57 -10.63 -13.20
CA ARG A 144 10.48 -11.24 -13.97
C ARG A 144 10.36 -10.63 -15.36
N THR A 145 10.26 -9.31 -15.48
CA THR A 145 10.15 -8.61 -16.78
C THR A 145 11.32 -8.91 -17.69
N LYS A 146 12.56 -8.90 -17.17
CA LYS A 146 13.76 -9.24 -17.96
C LYS A 146 13.73 -10.69 -18.43
N ARG A 147 13.27 -11.62 -17.58
CA ARG A 147 13.13 -13.04 -17.94
C ARG A 147 12.07 -13.23 -19.00
N ASP A 148 10.91 -12.61 -18.83
CA ASP A 148 9.78 -12.78 -19.75
C ASP A 148 10.13 -12.17 -21.13
N GLU A 149 10.77 -11.00 -21.21
CA GLU A 149 11.30 -10.45 -22.47
C GLU A 149 12.32 -11.37 -23.16
N LEU A 150 13.23 -11.98 -22.38
CA LEU A 150 14.23 -12.90 -22.92
C LEU A 150 13.59 -14.19 -23.44
N MET A 151 12.64 -14.75 -22.70
CA MET A 151 12.01 -16.03 -23.01
C MET A 151 10.97 -15.93 -24.12
N VAL A 152 10.13 -14.89 -24.07
CA VAL A 152 9.01 -14.72 -25.00
C VAL A 152 9.46 -14.03 -26.28
N HIS A 153 10.24 -12.96 -26.17
CA HIS A 153 10.62 -12.12 -27.31
C HIS A 153 12.05 -12.38 -27.81
N GLY A 154 12.85 -13.15 -27.07
CA GLY A 154 14.25 -13.40 -27.43
C GLY A 154 15.13 -12.15 -27.35
N ARG A 155 14.71 -11.14 -26.59
CA ARG A 155 15.40 -9.85 -26.47
C ARG A 155 15.92 -9.64 -25.07
N VAL A 156 17.14 -9.12 -24.96
CA VAL A 156 17.70 -8.71 -23.67
C VAL A 156 17.16 -7.33 -23.30
N HIS A 157 16.40 -7.25 -22.21
CA HIS A 157 15.84 -5.99 -21.73
C HIS A 157 16.89 -5.18 -20.93
N LEU A 158 17.35 -4.04 -21.44
CA LEU A 158 18.47 -3.25 -20.90
C LEU A 158 18.08 -1.92 -20.21
N SER A 159 16.81 -1.81 -19.77
CA SER A 159 16.12 -0.75 -19.00
C SER A 159 15.04 -0.01 -19.82
N PRO A 160 13.96 0.47 -19.18
CA PRO A 160 13.01 1.41 -19.79
C PRO A 160 13.53 2.86 -19.79
N GLU A 161 13.09 3.65 -20.78
CA GLU A 161 13.25 5.11 -20.79
C GLU A 161 12.40 5.77 -19.69
N ILE A 162 12.85 6.95 -19.26
CA ILE A 162 12.54 7.59 -17.98
C ILE A 162 11.13 8.22 -17.97
N THR A 163 10.37 8.02 -16.87
CA THR A 163 9.37 8.99 -16.40
C THR A 163 9.53 9.28 -14.91
N ARG A 164 9.07 10.46 -14.49
CA ARG A 164 9.64 11.34 -13.45
C ARG A 164 9.69 10.80 -12.01
N ARG A 165 10.66 11.36 -11.27
CA ARG A 165 10.99 11.18 -9.84
C ARG A 165 9.81 11.46 -8.90
N ALA A 166 9.41 10.45 -8.12
CA ALA A 166 8.77 10.67 -6.82
C ALA A 166 9.86 10.75 -5.73
N ARG A 167 9.78 11.77 -4.87
CA ARG A 167 10.69 11.98 -3.72
C ARG A 167 10.46 10.88 -2.66
N ARG A 168 11.52 10.32 -2.08
CA ARG A 168 11.42 9.29 -1.04
C ARG A 168 11.21 9.82 0.37
N ARG A 169 10.26 9.20 1.07
CA ARG A 169 9.94 9.35 2.48
C ARG A 169 10.64 8.25 3.33
N PRO A 170 11.06 8.51 4.58
CA PRO A 170 11.54 7.51 5.54
C PRO A 170 10.57 6.33 5.78
N VAL A 171 11.07 5.19 6.27
CA VAL A 171 10.24 3.99 6.61
C VAL A 171 9.23 4.28 7.75
N THR A 172 9.57 5.19 8.65
CA THR A 172 8.65 5.72 9.69
C THR A 172 7.77 6.86 9.18
N ASP A 173 8.00 7.35 7.96
CA ASP A 173 7.25 8.46 7.40
C ASP A 173 6.11 7.91 6.56
N LEU A 174 4.95 7.78 7.20
CA LEU A 174 3.71 7.45 6.54
C LEU A 174 3.43 8.48 5.43
N PRO A 175 2.63 8.16 4.41
CA PRO A 175 2.30 9.14 3.40
C PRO A 175 1.56 10.34 4.00
N ALA A 176 1.84 11.56 3.50
CA ALA A 176 1.02 12.72 3.84
C ALA A 176 -0.38 12.51 3.27
N ALA A 177 -1.39 12.91 4.04
CA ALA A 177 -2.77 12.85 3.61
C ALA A 177 -2.99 13.71 2.36
N ALA A 178 -3.60 13.12 1.34
CA ALA A 178 -4.09 13.86 0.17
C ALA A 178 -5.45 14.53 0.44
N LEU A 179 -6.10 14.16 1.55
CA LEU A 179 -7.35 14.75 2.04
C LEU A 179 -7.08 15.51 3.34
N THR A 180 -7.57 16.73 3.43
CA THR A 180 -7.56 17.54 4.65
C THR A 180 -8.98 17.79 5.11
N ILE A 181 -9.24 17.63 6.41
CA ILE A 181 -10.54 17.97 7.01
C ILE A 181 -10.49 19.44 7.42
N LEU A 182 -11.49 20.22 7.02
CA LEU A 182 -11.69 21.60 7.45
C LEU A 182 -12.98 21.71 8.27
N GLY A 183 -12.97 22.57 9.28
CA GLY A 183 -14.19 22.99 9.97
C GLY A 183 -15.05 23.93 9.12
N VAL A 184 -16.22 24.31 9.64
CA VAL A 184 -17.08 25.35 9.02
C VAL A 184 -16.40 26.71 8.92
N ASP A 185 -15.41 26.96 9.78
CA ASP A 185 -14.54 28.14 9.80
C ASP A 185 -13.35 28.03 8.82
N LEU A 186 -13.32 26.95 8.03
CA LEU A 186 -12.26 26.60 7.08
C LEU A 186 -10.89 26.39 7.73
N GLN A 187 -10.83 26.20 9.04
CA GLN A 187 -9.59 25.84 9.74
C GLN A 187 -9.34 24.33 9.66
N PRO A 188 -8.09 23.89 9.49
CA PRO A 188 -7.76 22.47 9.49
C PRO A 188 -8.09 21.79 10.81
N LEU A 189 -8.79 20.66 10.73
CA LEU A 189 -9.08 19.78 11.86
C LEU A 189 -8.29 18.47 11.70
N PRO A 190 -7.69 17.94 12.78
CA PRO A 190 -7.01 16.64 12.74
C PRO A 190 -8.02 15.48 12.58
N TYR A 191 -9.24 15.67 13.07
CA TYR A 191 -10.35 14.74 13.00
C TYR A 191 -11.65 15.48 13.36
N VAL A 192 -12.79 14.84 13.11
CA VAL A 192 -14.11 15.26 13.60
C VAL A 192 -14.47 14.45 14.83
N MET A 193 -14.75 15.13 15.94
CA MET A 193 -15.23 14.54 17.20
C MET A 193 -16.72 14.81 17.37
N LYS A 194 -17.53 13.75 17.55
CA LYS A 194 -18.99 13.85 17.74
C LYS A 194 -19.57 12.69 18.55
N GLU A 195 -20.84 12.81 18.95
CA GLU A 195 -21.54 11.72 19.65
C GLU A 195 -21.60 10.48 18.75
N GLY A 196 -21.24 9.33 19.33
CA GLY A 196 -21.06 8.07 18.63
C GLY A 196 -21.16 6.89 19.58
N GLY A 197 -21.36 5.68 19.06
CA GLY A 197 -21.25 4.45 19.84
C GLY A 197 -20.26 3.46 19.25
N PHE A 198 -19.99 2.38 19.97
CA PHE A 198 -19.18 1.26 19.47
C PHE A 198 -19.78 0.67 18.19
N SER A 199 -18.97 0.64 17.14
CA SER A 199 -19.27 -0.01 15.87
C SER A 199 -18.00 -0.09 15.04
N GLY A 200 -17.73 -1.22 14.39
CA GLY A 200 -16.61 -1.37 13.45
C GLY A 200 -16.86 -0.63 12.13
N LEU A 201 -17.30 0.62 12.17
CA LEU A 201 -17.75 1.40 11.00
C LEU A 201 -16.77 2.52 10.68
N VAL A 202 -16.32 2.58 9.43
CA VAL A 202 -15.48 3.64 8.88
C VAL A 202 -16.13 4.27 7.63
N PHE A 203 -16.05 5.59 7.53
CA PHE A 203 -16.51 6.33 6.37
C PHE A 203 -15.40 6.46 5.33
N VAL A 204 -15.73 6.41 4.04
CA VAL A 204 -14.75 6.48 2.94
C VAL A 204 -15.22 7.41 1.82
N GLN A 205 -14.27 7.93 1.05
CA GLN A 205 -14.56 8.77 -0.13
C GLN A 205 -14.77 7.93 -1.41
N GLU A 206 -14.14 6.77 -1.46
CA GLU A 206 -14.22 5.82 -2.58
C GLU A 206 -14.24 4.40 -2.01
N LEU A 207 -15.02 3.52 -2.65
CA LEU A 207 -15.12 2.11 -2.29
C LEU A 207 -14.87 1.26 -3.54
N PRO A 208 -13.71 0.59 -3.64
CA PRO A 208 -13.42 -0.26 -4.79
C PRO A 208 -14.39 -1.44 -4.89
N ASP A 209 -14.99 -1.63 -6.05
CA ASP A 209 -15.79 -2.80 -6.35
C ASP A 209 -14.89 -3.94 -6.85
N VAL A 210 -14.68 -4.94 -6.00
CA VAL A 210 -13.78 -6.07 -6.29
C VAL A 210 -14.42 -7.16 -7.15
N ASP A 211 -15.74 -7.08 -7.41
CA ASP A 211 -16.46 -8.09 -8.19
C ASP A 211 -16.42 -7.81 -9.70
N TRP A 212 -16.07 -6.58 -10.10
CA TRP A 212 -16.18 -6.10 -11.49
C TRP A 212 -14.94 -6.30 -12.36
N VAL A 213 -14.13 -7.34 -12.11
CA VAL A 213 -13.06 -7.72 -13.06
C VAL A 213 -13.57 -8.73 -14.07
N ILE A 214 -13.74 -8.26 -15.30
CA ILE A 214 -14.10 -9.07 -16.47
C ILE A 214 -12.92 -10.03 -16.78
N PRO A 215 -13.15 -11.35 -16.95
CA PRO A 215 -14.43 -12.07 -16.96
C PRO A 215 -14.58 -12.99 -15.73
N ASP A 216 -15.68 -12.84 -15.00
CA ASP A 216 -16.12 -13.73 -13.91
C ASP A 216 -15.19 -13.85 -12.69
N GLY A 217 -14.42 -12.81 -12.37
CA GLY A 217 -13.58 -12.79 -11.17
C GLY A 217 -14.42 -12.73 -9.89
N SER A 218 -14.57 -13.85 -9.18
CA SER A 218 -15.00 -13.81 -7.78
C SER A 218 -13.89 -13.18 -6.95
N GLY A 219 -14.16 -12.02 -6.33
CA GLY A 219 -13.26 -11.43 -5.36
C GLY A 219 -12.96 -12.41 -4.22
N VAL A 220 -11.84 -12.20 -3.53
CA VAL A 220 -11.49 -13.00 -2.35
C VAL A 220 -11.33 -12.11 -1.14
N THR A 221 -11.80 -12.60 0.01
CA THR A 221 -11.48 -12.00 1.30
C THR A 221 -10.33 -12.77 1.94
N LEU A 222 -9.34 -12.05 2.47
CA LEU A 222 -8.27 -12.60 3.28
C LEU A 222 -8.34 -12.00 4.68
N ASP A 223 -8.50 -12.85 5.67
CA ASP A 223 -8.56 -12.45 7.08
C ASP A 223 -7.27 -12.84 7.79
N LEU A 224 -6.66 -11.85 8.45
CA LEU A 224 -5.38 -11.96 9.14
C LEU A 224 -5.56 -11.57 10.60
N PRO A 225 -6.02 -12.49 11.46
CA PRO A 225 -6.13 -12.22 12.88
C PRO A 225 -4.72 -12.04 13.47
N VAL A 226 -4.42 -10.83 13.93
CA VAL A 226 -3.13 -10.49 14.55
C VAL A 226 -3.29 -10.54 16.07
N SER A 227 -2.49 -11.38 16.72
CA SER A 227 -2.64 -11.62 18.16
C SER A 227 -1.68 -10.78 19.00
N ARG A 228 -2.14 -10.41 20.20
CA ARG A 228 -1.33 -9.87 21.31
C ARG A 228 -0.51 -8.62 20.95
N LEU A 229 -1.18 -7.61 20.41
CA LEU A 229 -0.58 -6.28 20.21
C LEU A 229 -0.87 -5.37 21.41
N ASP A 230 -0.06 -4.33 21.54
CA ASP A 230 -0.36 -3.11 22.30
C ASP A 230 -0.58 -1.95 21.29
N GLU A 231 -0.77 -0.71 21.77
CA GLU A 231 -0.88 0.45 20.89
C GLU A 231 0.32 0.58 19.93
N ARG A 232 1.53 0.33 20.43
CA ARG A 232 2.75 0.44 19.62
C ARG A 232 2.79 -0.62 18.54
N GLY A 233 2.39 -1.85 18.86
CA GLY A 233 2.25 -2.93 17.90
C GLY A 233 1.26 -2.62 16.79
N LEU A 234 0.18 -1.88 17.08
CA LEU A 234 -0.77 -1.41 16.06
C LEU A 234 -0.14 -0.35 15.14
N ILE A 235 0.61 0.60 15.71
CA ILE A 235 1.35 1.62 14.96
C ILE A 235 2.41 0.95 14.08
N ASP A 236 3.16 0.01 14.63
CA ASP A 236 4.17 -0.78 13.90
C ASP A 236 3.54 -1.59 12.77
N LEU A 237 2.31 -2.09 12.95
CA LEU A 237 1.55 -2.77 11.89
C LEU A 237 1.19 -1.81 10.75
N VAL A 238 0.76 -0.57 11.04
CA VAL A 238 0.51 0.44 9.99
C VAL A 238 1.80 0.80 9.25
N HIS A 239 2.92 0.99 9.97
CA HIS A 239 4.21 1.22 9.34
C HIS A 239 4.69 0.02 8.51
N THR A 240 4.41 -1.20 8.98
CA THR A 240 4.74 -2.44 8.29
C THR A 240 3.94 -2.56 6.99
N LEU A 241 2.62 -2.30 7.02
CA LEU A 241 1.77 -2.24 5.83
C LEU A 241 2.25 -1.16 4.84
N ASN A 242 2.63 0.02 5.33
CA ASN A 242 3.24 1.07 4.52
C ASN A 242 4.56 0.63 3.88
N SER A 243 5.43 -0.05 4.64
CA SER A 243 6.72 -0.55 4.14
C SER A 243 6.56 -1.64 3.07
N MET A 244 5.44 -2.37 3.12
CA MET A 244 5.05 -3.35 2.10
C MET A 244 4.32 -2.71 0.89
N GLY A 245 4.12 -1.39 0.90
CA GLY A 245 3.46 -0.67 -0.20
C GLY A 245 1.93 -0.73 -0.19
N TRP A 246 1.31 -1.13 0.93
CA TRP A 246 -0.15 -1.21 1.05
C TRP A 246 -0.81 0.10 1.45
N THR A 247 -0.08 1.03 2.07
CA THR A 247 -0.64 2.31 2.54
C THR A 247 -0.59 3.38 1.45
N THR A 248 -1.73 4.01 1.17
CA THR A 248 -1.89 5.09 0.20
C THR A 248 -1.91 6.46 0.88
N SER A 249 -2.07 7.53 0.10
CA SER A 249 -2.25 8.89 0.64
C SER A 249 -3.69 9.21 1.05
N GLN A 250 -4.65 8.30 0.89
CA GLN A 250 -6.07 8.53 1.17
C GLN A 250 -6.75 7.54 2.15
N PRO A 251 -6.05 6.98 3.16
CA PRO A 251 -6.73 6.14 4.13
C PRO A 251 -7.73 6.95 4.96
N SER A 252 -8.75 6.27 5.46
CA SER A 252 -9.75 6.83 6.36
C SER A 252 -9.81 5.98 7.63
N TRP A 253 -10.15 6.60 8.76
CA TRP A 253 -10.13 5.90 10.04
C TRP A 253 -11.20 6.42 10.99
N SER A 254 -11.54 5.59 11.97
CA SER A 254 -12.49 5.89 13.03
C SER A 254 -12.01 5.28 14.35
N ILE A 255 -11.96 6.09 15.40
CA ILE A 255 -11.73 5.65 16.78
C ILE A 255 -13.01 5.93 17.55
N ARG A 256 -13.54 4.96 18.29
CA ARG A 256 -14.86 5.07 18.94
C ARG A 256 -14.80 4.58 20.39
N GLN A 257 -15.53 5.27 21.24
CA GLN A 257 -15.87 4.89 22.60
C GLN A 257 -17.39 4.71 22.71
N LEU A 258 -17.87 4.49 23.94
CA LEU A 258 -19.28 4.27 24.22
C LEU A 258 -20.17 5.43 23.77
N THR A 259 -19.70 6.67 23.93
CA THR A 259 -20.47 7.91 23.68
C THR A 259 -19.83 8.86 22.68
N THR A 260 -18.57 8.62 22.29
CA THR A 260 -17.79 9.55 21.46
C THR A 260 -17.13 8.82 20.31
N ALA A 261 -17.15 9.43 19.13
CA ALA A 261 -16.43 8.95 17.95
C ALA A 261 -15.54 10.05 17.36
N TRP A 262 -14.36 9.64 16.90
CA TRP A 262 -13.40 10.46 16.17
C TRP A 262 -13.21 9.89 14.76
N HIS A 263 -13.45 10.71 13.74
CA HIS A 263 -13.29 10.34 12.33
C HIS A 263 -12.19 11.17 11.70
N GLY A 264 -11.28 10.53 10.98
CA GLY A 264 -10.18 11.24 10.32
C GLY A 264 -9.75 10.59 9.01
N ALA A 265 -8.86 11.29 8.32
CA ALA A 265 -8.24 10.85 7.07
C ALA A 265 -6.72 10.96 7.17
N GLY A 266 -6.00 10.04 6.53
CA GLY A 266 -4.55 9.99 6.51
C GLY A 266 -3.93 9.06 7.57
N ALA A 267 -2.85 8.38 7.18
CA ALA A 267 -2.17 7.40 8.03
C ALA A 267 -1.36 8.08 9.14
N ARG A 268 -0.77 9.26 8.88
CA ARG A 268 -0.04 10.02 9.91
C ARG A 268 -0.98 10.52 10.99
N GLU A 269 -2.10 11.05 10.55
CA GLU A 269 -3.18 11.59 11.35
C GLU A 269 -3.79 10.48 12.20
N PHE A 270 -3.91 9.26 11.66
CA PHE A 270 -4.30 8.08 12.42
C PHE A 270 -3.32 7.74 13.55
N VAL A 271 -2.02 7.66 13.25
CA VAL A 271 -0.99 7.36 14.26
C VAL A 271 -0.91 8.47 15.31
N GLU A 272 -0.96 9.73 14.90
CA GLU A 272 -1.02 10.86 15.83
C GLU A 272 -2.27 10.79 16.70
N ALA A 273 -3.43 10.48 16.11
CA ALA A 273 -4.66 10.29 16.86
C ALA A 273 -4.53 9.14 17.85
N LEU A 274 -3.95 7.99 17.53
CA LEU A 274 -3.73 6.91 18.49
C LEU A 274 -2.83 7.36 19.66
N THR A 275 -1.66 7.92 19.37
CA THR A 275 -0.67 8.29 20.40
C THR A 275 -1.11 9.49 21.25
N ALA A 276 -1.87 10.43 20.69
CA ALA A 276 -2.28 11.66 21.37
C ALA A 276 -3.59 11.51 22.19
N ARG A 277 -3.73 10.43 22.97
CA ARG A 277 -4.90 10.15 23.87
C ARG A 277 -5.30 11.33 24.73
N ALA A 278 -4.35 11.89 25.45
CA ALA A 278 -4.59 13.02 26.33
C ALA A 278 -5.15 14.25 25.59
N LYS A 279 -4.82 14.43 24.30
CA LYS A 279 -5.40 15.52 23.50
C LYS A 279 -6.86 15.23 23.13
N ARG A 280 -7.20 14.00 22.75
CA ARG A 280 -8.59 13.62 22.41
C ARG A 280 -9.53 13.69 23.61
N TYR A 281 -9.05 13.29 24.79
CA TYR A 281 -9.86 13.25 26.00
C TYR A 281 -9.97 14.62 26.70
N LYS A 282 -9.24 15.64 26.23
CA LYS A 282 -9.17 16.95 26.90
C LYS A 282 -10.55 17.59 27.07
N ASP A 283 -11.43 17.40 26.10
CA ASP A 283 -12.76 18.02 26.06
C ASP A 283 -13.87 17.06 26.55
N LEU A 284 -13.50 15.88 27.07
CA LEU A 284 -14.42 14.89 27.64
C LEU A 284 -14.42 14.95 29.17
N SER A 285 -15.58 14.71 29.77
CA SER A 285 -15.71 14.48 31.20
C SER A 285 -15.20 13.09 31.61
N GLU A 286 -14.85 12.89 32.88
CA GLU A 286 -14.38 11.59 33.37
C GLU A 286 -15.42 10.47 33.19
N GLU A 287 -16.71 10.79 33.18
CA GLU A 287 -17.81 9.84 32.99
C GLU A 287 -17.96 9.38 31.53
N GLU A 288 -17.47 10.17 30.57
CA GLU A 288 -17.50 9.85 29.13
C GLU A 288 -16.30 9.01 28.69
N ILE A 289 -15.22 8.97 29.48
CA ILE A 289 -14.01 8.22 29.17
C ILE A 289 -14.24 6.74 29.48
N HIS A 290 -14.39 5.93 28.42
CA HIS A 290 -14.53 4.49 28.55
C HIS A 290 -13.17 3.78 28.71
N HIS A 291 -13.18 2.61 29.36
CA HIS A 291 -11.97 1.80 29.61
C HIS A 291 -11.42 1.09 28.35
N SER A 292 -12.10 1.23 27.21
CA SER A 292 -11.70 0.68 25.91
C SER A 292 -12.12 1.60 24.77
N GLU A 293 -11.33 1.58 23.70
CA GLU A 293 -11.58 2.24 22.42
C GLU A 293 -11.64 1.18 21.31
N GLN A 294 -12.59 1.29 20.39
CA GLN A 294 -12.61 0.51 19.17
C GLN A 294 -12.00 1.32 18.04
N VAL A 295 -11.13 0.68 17.26
CA VAL A 295 -10.41 1.31 16.17
C VAL A 295 -10.75 0.61 14.87
N THR A 296 -11.02 1.38 13.82
CA THR A 296 -11.23 0.89 12.46
C THR A 296 -10.48 1.80 11.49
N TYR A 297 -9.63 1.21 10.67
CA TYR A 297 -8.81 1.88 9.66
C TYR A 297 -9.11 1.24 8.31
N PHE A 298 -9.16 2.04 7.25
CA PHE A 298 -9.42 1.60 5.88
C PHE A 298 -8.40 2.22 4.93
N ASP A 299 -7.93 1.42 3.98
CA ASP A 299 -7.15 1.91 2.84
C ASP A 299 -7.38 1.06 1.59
N THR A 300 -7.03 1.59 0.43
CA THR A 300 -7.15 0.93 -0.87
C THR A 300 -5.83 0.26 -1.27
N CYS A 301 -5.92 -0.79 -2.08
CA CYS A 301 -4.76 -1.52 -2.57
C CYS A 301 -4.35 -1.01 -3.96
N ALA A 302 -3.05 -0.76 -4.19
CA ALA A 302 -2.55 -0.28 -5.48
C ALA A 302 -2.83 -1.24 -6.67
N GLY A 303 -3.06 -2.53 -6.41
CA GLY A 303 -3.45 -3.54 -7.38
C GLY A 303 -4.96 -3.77 -7.52
N GLY A 304 -5.77 -2.90 -6.93
CA GLY A 304 -7.22 -3.05 -6.82
C GLY A 304 -7.67 -3.75 -5.53
N GLY A 305 -8.87 -3.42 -5.08
CA GLY A 305 -9.40 -3.83 -3.79
C GLY A 305 -9.00 -2.91 -2.63
N PHE A 306 -9.24 -3.37 -1.41
CA PHE A 306 -9.04 -2.58 -0.19
C PHE A 306 -8.76 -3.48 1.01
N TYR A 307 -8.35 -2.88 2.13
CA TYR A 307 -8.28 -3.58 3.41
C TYR A 307 -8.79 -2.73 4.56
N THR A 308 -9.22 -3.42 5.61
CA THR A 308 -9.55 -2.81 6.90
C THR A 308 -8.66 -3.38 7.99
N LEU A 309 -8.23 -2.52 8.91
CA LEU A 309 -7.62 -2.92 10.19
C LEU A 309 -8.58 -2.55 11.31
N SER A 310 -8.97 -3.53 12.12
CA SER A 310 -9.86 -3.35 13.27
C SER A 310 -9.19 -3.86 14.54
N ALA A 311 -9.38 -3.19 15.67
CA ALA A 311 -8.90 -3.62 16.98
C ALA A 311 -9.66 -2.95 18.12
N ASP A 312 -9.76 -3.61 19.28
CA ASP A 312 -10.20 -3.00 20.53
C ASP A 312 -8.98 -2.75 21.43
N ILE A 313 -8.76 -1.51 21.82
CA ILE A 313 -7.59 -1.06 22.60
C ILE A 313 -8.05 -0.67 24.01
N SER A 314 -7.33 -1.09 25.03
CA SER A 314 -7.55 -0.64 26.41
C SER A 314 -7.23 0.86 26.56
N GLN A 315 -7.89 1.53 27.51
CA GLN A 315 -7.70 2.96 27.77
C GLN A 315 -6.23 3.34 28.00
N ASP A 316 -5.47 2.47 28.68
CA ASP A 316 -4.05 2.64 28.97
C ASP A 316 -3.12 2.26 27.80
N GLY A 317 -3.67 1.73 26.70
CA GLY A 317 -2.92 1.34 25.49
C GLY A 317 -2.04 0.10 25.66
N SER A 318 -2.07 -0.52 26.84
CA SER A 318 -1.21 -1.67 27.17
C SER A 318 -1.64 -2.94 26.47
N ARG A 319 -2.88 -2.98 25.96
CA ARG A 319 -3.45 -4.17 25.34
C ARG A 319 -4.37 -3.79 24.18
N ALA A 320 -4.13 -4.42 23.04
CA ALA A 320 -5.06 -4.50 21.93
C ALA A 320 -5.55 -5.95 21.78
N VAL A 321 -6.86 -6.13 21.64
CA VAL A 321 -7.53 -7.42 21.50
C VAL A 321 -8.38 -7.40 20.23
N GLY A 322 -8.58 -8.58 19.63
CA GLY A 322 -9.40 -8.70 18.42
C GLY A 322 -8.81 -7.94 17.24
N CYS A 323 -7.48 -7.81 17.18
CA CYS A 323 -6.84 -7.15 16.04
C CYS A 323 -6.96 -8.05 14.80
N ASN A 324 -7.54 -7.52 13.73
CA ASN A 324 -7.65 -8.22 12.46
C ASN A 324 -7.31 -7.27 11.31
N VAL A 325 -6.55 -7.76 10.33
CA VAL A 325 -6.38 -7.10 9.03
C VAL A 325 -7.14 -7.93 8.01
N SER A 326 -8.20 -7.36 7.44
CA SER A 326 -9.07 -8.03 6.48
C SER A 326 -8.97 -7.36 5.13
N PHE A 327 -8.49 -8.09 4.12
CA PHE A 327 -8.39 -7.63 2.75
C PHE A 327 -9.59 -8.10 1.93
N GLN A 328 -10.08 -7.26 1.03
CA GLN A 328 -10.89 -7.66 -0.11
C GLN A 328 -10.10 -7.37 -1.39
N LEU A 329 -9.78 -8.42 -2.12
CA LEU A 329 -8.91 -8.36 -3.30
C LEU A 329 -9.67 -8.82 -4.52
N VAL A 330 -9.36 -8.17 -5.64
CA VAL A 330 -9.79 -8.62 -6.97
C VAL A 330 -9.16 -9.99 -7.27
N GLY A 331 -10.00 -10.93 -7.73
CA GLY A 331 -9.67 -12.36 -7.83
C GLY A 331 -8.45 -12.74 -8.69
N VAL A 332 -8.08 -14.02 -8.59
CA VAL A 332 -6.85 -14.69 -9.06
C VAL A 332 -6.30 -14.24 -10.44
N PRO A 333 -4.97 -14.08 -10.59
CA PRO A 333 -3.94 -14.42 -9.61
C PRO A 333 -3.61 -13.28 -8.65
N VAL A 334 -3.94 -13.49 -7.38
CA VAL A 334 -3.44 -12.70 -6.26
C VAL A 334 -1.98 -13.07 -6.04
N ASP A 335 -1.08 -12.10 -6.09
CA ASP A 335 0.29 -12.31 -5.63
C ASP A 335 0.28 -12.51 -4.11
N VAL A 336 0.45 -13.75 -3.68
CA VAL A 336 0.44 -14.14 -2.26
C VAL A 336 1.76 -13.87 -1.55
N GLN A 337 2.82 -13.41 -2.24
CA GLN A 337 4.14 -13.24 -1.62
C GLN A 337 4.18 -12.14 -0.53
N PRO A 338 3.61 -10.93 -0.73
CA PRO A 338 3.52 -9.94 0.35
C PRO A 338 2.71 -10.44 1.54
N LEU A 339 1.67 -11.23 1.27
CA LEU A 339 0.80 -11.83 2.28
C LEU A 339 1.52 -12.91 3.08
N ARG A 340 2.33 -13.76 2.42
CA ARG A 340 3.23 -14.73 3.06
C ARG A 340 4.24 -14.07 3.98
N HIS A 341 4.78 -12.91 3.60
CA HIS A 341 5.71 -12.19 4.45
C HIS A 341 5.04 -11.65 5.72
N LEU A 342 3.82 -11.10 5.58
CA LEU A 342 3.00 -10.67 6.71
C LEU A 342 2.66 -11.86 7.64
N PHE A 343 2.36 -13.04 7.08
CA PHE A 343 2.14 -14.28 7.84
C PHE A 343 3.35 -14.71 8.67
N GLU A 344 4.55 -14.63 8.09
CA GLU A 344 5.80 -15.00 8.73
C GLU A 344 6.23 -13.99 9.81
N GLN A 345 5.96 -12.70 9.62
CA GLN A 345 6.36 -11.64 10.54
C GLN A 345 5.54 -11.60 11.84
N TYR A 346 4.26 -11.98 11.80
CA TYR A 346 3.34 -11.91 12.95
C TYR A 346 2.89 -13.28 13.49
N ASP A 347 3.57 -14.37 13.11
CA ASP A 347 3.25 -15.76 13.52
C ASP A 347 1.78 -16.15 13.24
N VAL A 348 1.21 -15.66 12.13
CA VAL A 348 -0.20 -15.85 11.74
C VAL A 348 -0.39 -17.13 10.90
N MET A 349 0.68 -17.93 10.73
CA MET A 349 0.73 -19.15 9.90
C MET A 349 -0.32 -20.23 10.28
N ALA A 350 -0.98 -20.11 11.43
CA ALA A 350 -2.01 -21.05 11.87
C ALA A 350 -3.47 -20.63 11.54
N ALA A 351 -3.74 -19.38 11.11
CA ALA A 351 -5.11 -18.85 11.12
C ALA A 351 -5.54 -17.98 9.92
N GLY A 352 -4.66 -17.68 8.96
CA GLY A 352 -5.05 -16.96 7.74
C GLY A 352 -5.73 -17.86 6.72
N PHE A 353 -6.92 -17.48 6.26
CA PHE A 353 -7.63 -18.22 5.22
C PHE A 353 -8.29 -17.27 4.22
N PHE A 354 -8.34 -17.72 2.95
CA PHE A 354 -9.14 -17.06 1.94
C PHE A 354 -10.57 -17.57 2.00
N ARG A 355 -11.53 -16.66 1.87
CA ARG A 355 -12.94 -17.02 1.63
C ARG A 355 -13.38 -16.51 0.27
N PRO A 356 -14.09 -17.33 -0.53
CA PRO A 356 -14.76 -16.83 -1.72
C PRO A 356 -15.87 -15.87 -1.30
N LEU A 357 -15.99 -14.74 -1.99
CA LEU A 357 -17.15 -13.86 -1.87
C LEU A 357 -18.33 -14.52 -2.61
N ALA A 358 -19.33 -15.00 -1.86
CA ALA A 358 -20.49 -15.71 -2.39
C ALA A 358 -21.63 -14.78 -2.88
N GLY A 359 -21.44 -13.47 -2.76
CA GLY A 359 -22.38 -12.43 -3.18
C GLY A 359 -21.63 -11.10 -3.35
N PRO A 360 -22.34 -10.03 -3.77
CA PRO A 360 -21.70 -8.74 -4.06
C PRO A 360 -20.93 -8.21 -2.84
N SER A 361 -19.66 -7.86 -3.06
CA SER A 361 -18.78 -7.16 -2.12
C SER A 361 -19.38 -5.83 -1.69
N VAL A 362 -19.98 -5.10 -2.65
CA VAL A 362 -20.57 -3.78 -2.44
C VAL A 362 -22.09 -3.84 -2.61
N ALA A 363 -22.81 -3.42 -1.58
CA ALA A 363 -24.24 -3.15 -1.64
C ALA A 363 -24.46 -1.65 -1.89
N LEU A 364 -25.40 -1.33 -2.78
CA LEU A 364 -25.73 0.04 -3.19
C LEU A 364 -27.19 0.32 -2.87
N GLY A 365 -27.49 1.57 -2.49
CA GLY A 365 -28.87 2.03 -2.33
C GLY A 365 -29.02 3.50 -2.68
N ASN A 366 -30.17 3.87 -3.22
CA ASN A 366 -30.53 5.25 -3.54
C ASN A 366 -31.60 5.75 -2.58
N LEU A 367 -31.50 7.01 -2.18
CA LEU A 367 -32.57 7.69 -1.46
C LEU A 367 -33.57 8.19 -2.51
N GLY A 368 -34.80 7.67 -2.48
CA GLY A 368 -35.84 8.04 -3.44
C GLY A 368 -36.20 9.54 -3.43
N ALA A 369 -35.90 10.24 -2.33
CA ALA A 369 -35.94 11.69 -2.22
C ALA A 369 -34.59 12.20 -1.68
N HIS A 370 -34.11 13.33 -2.21
CA HIS A 370 -32.87 13.96 -1.78
C HIS A 370 -33.03 14.57 -0.38
N GLU A 371 -32.27 14.08 0.59
CA GLU A 371 -32.35 14.55 1.98
C GLU A 371 -31.36 15.71 2.20
N PRO A 372 -31.81 16.91 2.63
CA PRO A 372 -30.91 18.04 2.82
C PRO A 372 -29.92 17.79 3.96
N LEU A 373 -28.66 18.20 3.76
CA LEU A 373 -27.56 18.01 4.69
C LEU A 373 -27.07 19.35 5.25
N GLU A 374 -26.96 19.42 6.57
CA GLU A 374 -26.28 20.52 7.27
C GLU A 374 -24.79 20.19 7.38
N ALA A 375 -23.97 20.87 6.57
CA ALA A 375 -22.52 20.71 6.59
C ALA A 375 -21.91 21.29 7.89
N VAL A 376 -21.15 20.47 8.58
CA VAL A 376 -20.39 20.82 9.80
C VAL A 376 -18.87 20.75 9.58
N GLY A 377 -18.45 20.41 8.36
CA GLY A 377 -17.06 20.40 7.92
C GLY A 377 -16.92 19.96 6.47
N TYR A 378 -15.73 20.10 5.92
CA TYR A 378 -15.42 19.85 4.52
C TYR A 378 -14.20 18.92 4.38
N LEU A 379 -14.25 18.01 3.42
CA LEU A 379 -13.10 17.23 3.00
C LEU A 379 -12.52 17.86 1.74
N VAL A 380 -11.24 18.21 1.81
CA VAL A 380 -10.59 19.02 0.79
C VAL A 380 -9.38 18.30 0.24
N SER A 381 -9.27 18.24 -1.09
CA SER A 381 -8.12 17.72 -1.81
C SER A 381 -7.48 18.77 -2.71
N ALA A 382 -6.19 18.57 -2.99
CA ALA A 382 -5.50 19.30 -4.06
C ALA A 382 -5.76 18.69 -5.45
N ASP A 383 -6.31 17.49 -5.50
CA ASP A 383 -6.70 16.80 -6.72
C ASP A 383 -8.23 16.83 -6.84
N PRO A 384 -8.82 17.33 -7.94
CA PRO A 384 -10.26 17.27 -8.15
C PRO A 384 -10.78 15.86 -8.43
N PHE A 385 -9.94 14.86 -8.69
CA PHE A 385 -10.37 13.46 -8.86
C PHE A 385 -9.48 12.50 -8.06
N PRO A 386 -9.47 12.63 -6.72
CA PRO A 386 -8.64 11.77 -5.89
C PRO A 386 -9.12 10.32 -6.02
N GLY A 387 -8.26 9.43 -6.51
CA GLY A 387 -8.52 7.99 -6.64
C GLY A 387 -8.58 7.44 -8.07
N ASP A 388 -8.84 8.27 -9.09
CA ASP A 388 -8.95 7.83 -10.49
C ASP A 388 -7.58 7.69 -11.19
N ASN A 389 -6.73 6.79 -10.68
CA ASN A 389 -5.50 6.39 -11.37
C ASN A 389 -5.79 5.28 -12.41
N ARG A 390 -6.63 5.56 -13.41
CA ARG A 390 -6.61 4.76 -14.64
C ARG A 390 -5.27 4.99 -15.32
N ALA A 391 -4.41 3.98 -15.29
CA ALA A 391 -3.04 3.99 -15.83
C ALA A 391 -2.93 4.22 -17.36
N GLY A 392 -3.96 4.75 -18.03
CA GLY A 392 -4.04 4.93 -19.49
C GLY A 392 -4.32 6.34 -20.00
N ASP A 393 -4.90 7.26 -19.19
CA ASP A 393 -5.49 8.50 -19.74
C ASP A 393 -4.78 9.80 -19.29
N LEU A 394 -3.51 9.72 -18.90
CA LEU A 394 -2.72 10.90 -18.47
C LEU A 394 -2.26 11.82 -19.63
N GLU A 395 -2.48 11.44 -20.89
CA GLU A 395 -2.04 12.25 -22.04
C GLU A 395 -3.06 13.31 -22.49
N ASN A 396 -4.30 13.29 -21.99
CA ASN A 396 -5.37 14.19 -22.45
C ASN A 396 -6.17 14.89 -21.33
N LEU A 397 -5.63 15.02 -20.11
CA LEU A 397 -6.24 15.92 -19.13
C LEU A 397 -6.06 17.37 -19.62
N PRO A 398 -7.14 18.19 -19.65
CA PRO A 398 -7.02 19.63 -19.83
C PRO A 398 -5.99 20.16 -18.84
N THR A 399 -5.19 21.14 -19.23
CA THR A 399 -4.34 21.90 -18.29
C THR A 399 -5.18 22.23 -17.07
N GLY A 400 -4.93 21.49 -15.98
CA GLY A 400 -5.82 21.44 -14.84
C GLY A 400 -5.96 22.80 -14.15
N PRO A 401 -6.93 22.92 -13.22
CA PRO A 401 -7.03 24.08 -12.34
C PRO A 401 -5.69 24.43 -11.69
N ASP A 402 -5.51 25.70 -11.31
CA ASP A 402 -4.27 26.22 -10.72
C ASP A 402 -3.76 25.26 -9.63
N PRO A 403 -2.47 24.87 -9.59
CA PRO A 403 -1.93 23.98 -8.55
C PRO A 403 -2.08 24.49 -7.09
N GLN A 404 -2.63 25.70 -6.89
CA GLN A 404 -3.08 26.20 -5.57
C GLN A 404 -4.58 26.01 -5.28
N GLU A 405 -5.39 25.64 -6.27
CA GLU A 405 -6.83 25.52 -6.16
C GLU A 405 -7.20 24.22 -5.42
N ARG A 406 -7.91 24.40 -4.30
CA ARG A 406 -8.36 23.31 -3.44
C ARG A 406 -9.81 22.96 -3.74
N TRP A 407 -10.10 21.67 -3.80
CA TRP A 407 -11.41 21.14 -4.17
C TRP A 407 -12.08 20.48 -2.97
N VAL A 408 -13.36 20.79 -2.77
CA VAL A 408 -14.21 20.07 -1.83
C VAL A 408 -14.65 18.78 -2.52
N THR A 409 -14.17 17.65 -2.00
CA THR A 409 -14.45 16.31 -2.54
C THR A 409 -15.39 15.51 -1.64
N GLY A 410 -15.70 16.05 -0.46
CA GLY A 410 -16.60 15.46 0.51
C GLY A 410 -17.03 16.47 1.56
N ILE A 411 -18.06 16.12 2.33
CA ILE A 411 -18.55 16.94 3.43
C ILE A 411 -18.72 16.10 4.68
N VAL A 412 -18.53 16.72 5.83
CA VAL A 412 -18.97 16.19 7.11
C VAL A 412 -20.29 16.85 7.41
N ALA A 413 -21.36 16.06 7.54
CA ALA A 413 -22.71 16.58 7.73
C ALA A 413 -23.36 15.99 8.98
N ARG A 414 -24.33 16.71 9.55
CA ARG A 414 -25.21 16.13 10.57
C ARG A 414 -25.95 14.94 9.96
N ASN A 415 -25.95 13.82 10.68
CA ASN A 415 -26.66 12.63 10.25
C ASN A 415 -28.17 12.85 10.39
N PRO A 416 -28.94 12.86 9.28
CA PRO A 416 -30.39 13.07 9.34
C PRO A 416 -31.13 11.94 10.05
N PHE A 417 -30.49 10.75 10.18
CA PHE A 417 -31.07 9.57 10.83
C PHE A 417 -30.53 9.31 12.24
N PHE A 418 -29.85 10.30 12.85
CA PHE A 418 -29.38 10.20 14.22
C PHE A 418 -30.56 10.11 15.20
N LYS A 419 -30.50 9.14 16.12
CA LYS A 419 -31.52 8.89 17.17
C LYS A 419 -32.97 8.87 16.66
N ALA A 420 -33.20 8.48 15.40
CA ALA A 420 -34.53 8.38 14.77
C ALA A 420 -35.46 9.61 14.93
N ASP A 421 -34.94 10.78 15.32
CA ASP A 421 -35.75 11.97 15.62
C ASP A 421 -36.40 12.59 14.37
N ARG A 422 -36.00 12.19 13.16
CA ARG A 422 -36.44 12.78 11.88
C ARG A 422 -37.02 11.79 10.84
N GLY A 423 -37.09 10.48 11.12
CA GLY A 423 -37.73 9.53 10.19
C GLY A 423 -37.21 8.09 10.25
N SER A 424 -37.82 7.22 9.43
CA SER A 424 -37.38 5.82 9.27
C SER A 424 -36.09 5.75 8.47
N THR A 425 -35.11 4.99 8.94
CA THR A 425 -33.85 4.75 8.22
C THR A 425 -34.11 4.09 6.86
N PRO A 426 -33.40 4.51 5.78
CA PRO A 426 -33.50 3.87 4.48
C PRO A 426 -33.17 2.38 4.56
N GLU A 427 -33.78 1.58 3.70
CA GLU A 427 -33.43 0.16 3.58
C GLU A 427 -31.94 0.01 3.26
N GLY A 428 -31.26 -0.91 3.96
CA GLY A 428 -29.82 -1.14 3.79
C GLY A 428 -28.91 -0.17 4.54
N TRP A 429 -29.43 0.93 5.10
CA TRP A 429 -28.66 1.87 5.93
C TRP A 429 -28.05 1.16 7.16
N PRO A 430 -26.76 1.35 7.47
CA PRO A 430 -26.14 0.72 8.64
C PRO A 430 -26.82 1.12 9.95
N GLY A 431 -27.30 0.14 10.72
CA GLY A 431 -27.90 0.39 12.04
C GLY A 431 -26.95 1.08 13.03
N ALA A 432 -25.64 0.85 12.89
CA ALA A 432 -24.59 1.54 13.66
C ALA A 432 -24.61 3.07 13.50
N LEU A 433 -25.21 3.61 12.44
CA LEU A 433 -25.30 5.05 12.23
C LEU A 433 -26.40 5.70 13.05
N SER A 434 -27.35 4.96 13.62
CA SER A 434 -28.40 5.57 14.45
C SER A 434 -27.83 6.24 15.70
N THR A 435 -26.63 5.86 16.12
CA THR A 435 -25.90 6.43 17.27
C THR A 435 -24.81 7.41 16.87
N SER A 436 -24.64 7.73 15.58
CA SER A 436 -23.64 8.67 15.08
C SER A 436 -24.28 10.02 14.76
N GLU A 437 -23.89 11.10 15.45
CA GLU A 437 -24.43 12.46 15.21
C GLU A 437 -24.06 13.00 13.82
N VAL A 438 -22.96 12.49 13.25
CA VAL A 438 -22.46 12.90 11.93
C VAL A 438 -22.27 11.73 10.99
N ILE A 439 -22.30 12.06 9.70
CA ILE A 439 -21.84 11.24 8.60
C ILE A 439 -20.78 11.98 7.80
N VAL A 440 -19.80 11.25 7.27
CA VAL A 440 -18.78 11.80 6.38
C VAL A 440 -19.10 11.32 4.97
N CYS A 441 -19.54 12.23 4.11
CA CYS A 441 -20.04 11.96 2.77
C CYS A 441 -18.96 12.19 1.72
N ALA A 442 -18.95 11.36 0.69
CA ALA A 442 -18.27 11.64 -0.58
C ALA A 442 -19.15 12.57 -1.42
N LEU A 443 -18.59 13.59 -2.06
CA LEU A 443 -19.33 14.38 -3.02
C LEU A 443 -19.30 13.70 -4.39
N ARG A 444 -20.46 13.63 -5.04
CA ARG A 444 -20.57 13.20 -6.43
C ARG A 444 -20.05 14.26 -7.39
N SER A 445 -20.41 15.52 -7.14
CA SER A 445 -19.97 16.68 -7.90
C SER A 445 -19.01 17.50 -7.05
N HIS A 446 -17.71 17.43 -7.34
CA HIS A 446 -16.72 18.24 -6.63
C HIS A 446 -16.81 19.70 -7.06
N HIS A 447 -16.49 20.62 -6.14
CA HIS A 447 -16.46 22.06 -6.45
C HIS A 447 -15.25 22.74 -5.78
N PRO A 448 -14.79 23.89 -6.31
CA PRO A 448 -13.70 24.63 -5.69
C PRO A 448 -14.09 25.13 -4.29
N LEU A 449 -13.12 25.18 -3.38
CA LEU A 449 -13.29 25.71 -2.02
C LEU A 449 -13.75 27.20 -2.03
N THR A 450 -13.47 27.92 -3.12
CA THR A 450 -13.85 29.32 -3.34
C THR A 450 -15.33 29.49 -3.72
N THR A 451 -15.98 28.44 -4.19
CA THR A 451 -17.35 28.47 -4.72
C THR A 451 -18.20 27.47 -3.94
N MET A 452 -18.55 27.83 -2.70
CA MET A 452 -19.37 26.99 -1.83
C MET A 452 -20.84 27.06 -2.24
N PRO A 453 -21.53 25.93 -2.47
CA PRO A 453 -22.95 25.90 -2.75
C PRO A 453 -23.79 26.23 -1.51
N GLU A 454 -25.05 26.63 -1.75
CA GLU A 454 -25.97 27.01 -0.67
C GLU A 454 -26.50 25.80 0.13
N THR A 455 -26.61 24.63 -0.49
CA THR A 455 -27.18 23.44 0.14
C THR A 455 -26.53 22.19 -0.41
N TYR A 456 -26.46 21.14 0.42
CA TYR A 456 -26.04 19.80 0.02
C TYR A 456 -27.19 18.82 0.27
N PHE A 457 -27.21 17.73 -0.47
CA PHE A 457 -28.21 16.68 -0.36
C PHE A 457 -27.57 15.31 -0.35
N LEU A 458 -28.08 14.41 0.50
CA LEU A 458 -27.75 13.00 0.47
C LEU A 458 -28.54 12.32 -0.66
N THR A 459 -27.85 11.60 -1.54
CA THR A 459 -28.44 11.05 -2.77
C THR A 459 -28.42 9.52 -2.79
N SER A 460 -27.30 8.92 -2.43
CA SER A 460 -27.13 7.46 -2.43
C SER A 460 -26.14 7.02 -1.35
N TRP A 461 -25.94 5.71 -1.24
CA TRP A 461 -24.94 5.13 -0.36
C TRP A 461 -24.38 3.84 -0.94
N GLU A 462 -23.15 3.54 -0.56
CA GLU A 462 -22.46 2.29 -0.87
C GLU A 462 -21.93 1.67 0.43
N ARG A 463 -21.94 0.34 0.51
CA ARG A 463 -21.53 -0.38 1.71
C ARG A 463 -20.83 -1.68 1.36
N ALA A 464 -19.66 -1.90 1.95
CA ALA A 464 -19.01 -3.21 1.99
C ALA A 464 -18.87 -3.72 3.43
N ARG A 465 -18.79 -5.04 3.59
CA ARG A 465 -18.52 -5.69 4.87
C ARG A 465 -17.26 -6.54 4.77
N THR A 466 -16.27 -6.24 5.61
CA THR A 466 -15.19 -7.19 5.90
C THR A 466 -15.61 -8.07 7.08
N SER A 467 -14.70 -8.93 7.58
CA SER A 467 -15.05 -9.83 8.68
C SER A 467 -15.48 -9.10 9.95
N ASP A 468 -14.77 -8.01 10.27
CA ASP A 468 -14.92 -7.32 11.55
C ASP A 468 -15.27 -5.83 11.38
N ALA A 469 -15.35 -5.33 10.15
CA ALA A 469 -15.66 -3.95 9.87
C ALA A 469 -16.71 -3.77 8.76
N GLN A 470 -17.39 -2.63 8.83
CA GLN A 470 -18.27 -2.10 7.80
C GLN A 470 -17.63 -0.85 7.21
N VAL A 471 -17.48 -0.85 5.89
CA VAL A 471 -17.02 0.31 5.13
C VAL A 471 -18.24 0.96 4.52
N PHE A 472 -18.45 2.25 4.77
CA PHE A 472 -19.64 2.95 4.34
C PHE A 472 -19.30 4.25 3.63
N ARG A 473 -19.91 4.44 2.45
CA ARG A 473 -19.76 5.64 1.63
C ARG A 473 -21.14 6.27 1.42
N PRO A 474 -21.55 7.23 2.26
CA PRO A 474 -22.70 8.06 1.93
C PRO A 474 -22.30 9.04 0.82
N VAL A 475 -23.13 9.17 -0.20
CA VAL A 475 -22.87 10.01 -1.37
C VAL A 475 -23.79 11.23 -1.33
N ALA A 476 -23.18 12.41 -1.35
CA ALA A 476 -23.87 13.69 -1.37
C ALA A 476 -23.65 14.43 -2.69
N ASP A 477 -24.55 15.36 -3.00
CA ASP A 477 -24.45 16.28 -4.14
C ASP A 477 -24.92 17.68 -3.70
N TRP A 478 -24.77 18.71 -4.55
CA TRP A 478 -25.16 20.09 -4.22
C TRP A 478 -26.03 20.74 -5.29
#